data_AF-A0A519NPR7-F1
#
_entry.id   AF-A0A519NPR7-F1
#
_cell.length_a   1.000
_cell.length_b   1.000
_cell.length_c   1.000
_cell.angle_alpha   90.00
_cell.angle_beta   90.00
_cell.angle_gamma   90.00
#
_symmetry.space_group_name_H-M   'P 1'
#
loop_
_entity.id
_entity.type
_entity.pdbx_description
1 polymer ?
#
loop_
_entity_poly.entity_id
_entity_poly.type
_entity_poly.pdbx_seq_one_letter_code
_entity_poly.pdbx_strand_id
1 'polypeptide(L)'
;MRLAFRFARRELRSGIAGFRIFLACLALGVAAIAASGSTAEAFRQGLASQAREILGGDVVFSLDQGRFSPDQRAAFAALGPVAYSVRANGMAETGAGQRRLVDMRGVDAAYPLVGSVELSGAPDLATALRVDSGVAGAGFGHAIGPHRIGDGPQGGE
;
A
#
# COMPACT_ATOMS: atom_id res chain seq x y z
N MET A 1 8.85 -53.68 4.24
CA MET A 1 8.43 -52.38 3.68
C MET A 1 8.87 -52.12 2.23
N ARG A 2 10.16 -52.28 1.87
CA ARG A 2 10.66 -52.04 0.50
C ARG A 2 9.94 -52.80 -0.63
N LEU A 3 9.52 -54.06 -0.40
CA LEU A 3 8.78 -54.84 -1.40
C LEU A 3 7.36 -54.31 -1.64
N ALA A 4 6.64 -53.93 -0.58
CA ALA A 4 5.29 -53.38 -0.67
C ALA A 4 5.26 -52.08 -1.49
N PHE A 5 6.25 -51.21 -1.29
CA PHE A 5 6.40 -49.98 -2.07
C PHE A 5 6.70 -50.26 -3.55
N ARG A 6 7.46 -51.33 -3.85
CA ARG A 6 7.79 -51.73 -5.23
C ARG A 6 6.59 -52.29 -5.98
N PHE A 7 5.76 -53.08 -5.31
CA PHE A 7 4.51 -53.60 -5.89
C PHE A 7 3.50 -52.48 -6.13
N ALA A 8 3.27 -51.62 -5.13
CA ALA A 8 2.38 -50.46 -5.27
C ALA A 8 2.81 -49.54 -6.44
N ARG A 9 4.12 -49.27 -6.59
CA ARG A 9 4.64 -48.43 -7.68
C ARG A 9 4.54 -49.07 -9.07
N ARG A 10 4.50 -50.40 -9.15
CA ARG A 10 4.40 -51.15 -10.41
C ARG A 10 2.95 -51.23 -10.89
N GLU A 11 2.02 -51.48 -9.98
CA GLU A 11 0.57 -51.41 -10.22
C GLU A 11 0.14 -49.99 -10.64
N LEU A 12 0.59 -48.96 -9.92
CA LEU A 12 0.35 -47.57 -10.30
C LEU A 12 0.89 -47.25 -11.72
N ARG A 13 2.08 -47.75 -12.08
CA ARG A 13 2.66 -47.52 -13.42
C ARG A 13 1.85 -48.14 -14.57
N SER A 14 1.07 -49.19 -14.32
CA SER A 14 0.23 -49.84 -15.33
C SER A 14 -1.02 -49.02 -15.68
N GLY A 15 -1.59 -48.29 -14.70
CA GLY A 15 -2.76 -47.42 -14.89
C GLY A 15 -2.43 -45.93 -15.12
N ILE A 16 -1.19 -45.52 -14.86
CA ILE A 16 -0.78 -44.10 -14.89
C ILE A 16 -0.89 -43.45 -16.27
N ALA A 17 -0.78 -44.20 -17.38
CA ALA A 17 -0.81 -43.60 -18.73
C ALA A 17 -2.09 -42.77 -19.00
N GLY A 18 -3.26 -43.23 -18.54
CA GLY A 18 -4.51 -42.48 -18.60
C GLY A 18 -4.66 -41.43 -17.48
N PHE A 19 -4.02 -41.65 -16.33
CA PHE A 19 -4.12 -40.77 -15.16
C PHE A 19 -3.15 -39.58 -15.18
N ARG A 20 -2.19 -39.52 -16.12
CA ARG A 20 -1.17 -38.45 -16.19
C ARG A 20 -1.80 -37.07 -16.29
N ILE A 21 -2.88 -36.92 -17.05
CA ILE A 21 -3.58 -35.64 -17.23
C ILE A 21 -4.21 -35.19 -15.92
N PHE A 22 -4.89 -36.09 -15.21
CA PHE A 22 -5.46 -35.79 -13.89
C PHE A 22 -4.37 -35.39 -12.88
N LEU A 23 -3.28 -36.16 -12.80
CA LEU A 23 -2.19 -35.88 -11.87
C LEU A 23 -1.48 -34.57 -12.21
N ALA A 24 -1.29 -34.26 -13.50
CA ALA A 24 -0.72 -33.00 -13.94
C ALA A 24 -1.61 -31.82 -13.54
N CYS A 25 -2.93 -31.95 -13.69
CA CYS A 25 -3.89 -30.91 -13.30
C CYS A 25 -3.91 -30.70 -11.78
N LEU A 26 -3.90 -31.79 -10.99
CA LEU A 26 -3.80 -31.73 -9.53
C LEU A 26 -2.49 -31.05 -9.09
N ALA A 27 -1.36 -31.45 -9.68
CA ALA A 27 -0.06 -30.85 -9.39
C ALA A 27 -0.03 -29.36 -9.75
N LEU A 28 -0.61 -28.99 -10.90
CA LEU A 28 -0.71 -27.59 -11.34
C LEU A 28 -1.56 -26.77 -10.36
N GLY A 29 -2.71 -27.30 -9.91
CA GLY A 29 -3.57 -26.62 -8.94
C GLY A 29 -2.88 -26.40 -7.60
N VAL A 30 -2.24 -27.43 -7.04
CA VAL A 30 -1.49 -27.30 -5.78
C VAL A 30 -0.29 -26.35 -5.94
N ALA A 31 0.43 -26.43 -7.06
CA ALA A 31 1.54 -25.53 -7.34
C ALA A 31 1.09 -24.07 -7.42
N ALA A 32 -0.06 -23.78 -8.05
CA ALA A 32 -0.62 -22.44 -8.12
C ALA A 32 -0.98 -21.87 -6.72
N ILE A 33 -1.58 -22.68 -5.85
CA ILE A 33 -1.93 -22.28 -4.48
C ILE A 33 -0.66 -22.05 -3.64
N ALA A 34 0.33 -22.94 -3.73
CA ALA A 34 1.58 -22.79 -3.00
C ALA A 34 2.39 -21.57 -3.47
N ALA A 35 2.43 -21.34 -4.78
CA ALA A 35 3.14 -20.21 -5.38
C ALA A 35 2.55 -18.86 -4.95
N SER A 36 1.22 -18.73 -4.91
CA SER A 36 0.58 -17.47 -4.49
C SER A 36 0.86 -17.15 -3.02
N GLY A 37 0.85 -18.17 -2.15
CA GLY A 37 1.22 -18.02 -0.73
C GLY A 37 2.68 -17.60 -0.54
N SER A 38 3.61 -18.29 -1.20
CA SER A 38 5.04 -17.95 -1.15
C SER A 38 5.33 -16.55 -1.70
N THR A 39 4.63 -16.17 -2.78
CA THR A 39 4.78 -14.85 -3.39
C THR A 39 4.27 -13.77 -2.45
N ALA A 40 3.09 -13.94 -1.86
CA ALA A 40 2.54 -13.00 -0.89
C ALA A 40 3.48 -12.81 0.33
N GLU A 41 4.09 -13.89 0.80
CA GLU A 41 5.02 -13.83 1.92
C GLU A 41 6.33 -13.11 1.58
N ALA A 42 6.91 -13.38 0.41
CA ALA A 42 8.07 -12.65 -0.07
C ALA A 42 7.79 -11.15 -0.20
N PHE A 43 6.61 -10.77 -0.70
CA PHE A 43 6.16 -9.37 -0.72
C PHE A 43 6.01 -8.78 0.67
N ARG A 44 5.38 -9.49 1.61
CA ARG A 44 5.24 -9.00 3.00
C ARG A 44 6.58 -8.76 3.66
N GLN A 45 7.54 -9.66 3.46
CA GLN A 45 8.88 -9.53 4.02
C GLN A 45 9.64 -8.36 3.39
N GLY A 46 9.55 -8.19 2.06
CA GLY A 46 10.16 -7.05 1.36
C GLY A 46 9.54 -5.70 1.73
N LEU A 47 8.23 -5.68 2.02
CA LEU A 47 7.55 -4.50 2.56
C LEU A 47 7.95 -4.24 4.01
N ALA A 48 8.02 -5.27 4.85
CA ALA A 48 8.39 -5.14 6.26
C ALA A 48 9.80 -4.56 6.44
N SER A 49 10.76 -4.95 5.58
CA SER A 49 12.12 -4.41 5.64
C SER A 49 12.22 -2.93 5.24
N GLN A 50 11.28 -2.43 4.43
CA GLN A 50 11.21 -1.04 3.97
C GLN A 50 10.06 -0.25 4.61
N ALA A 51 9.33 -0.86 5.55
CA ALA A 51 8.09 -0.30 6.07
C ALA A 51 8.32 1.05 6.75
N ARG A 52 9.41 1.19 7.50
CA ARG A 52 9.75 2.43 8.21
C ARG A 52 9.97 3.61 7.26
N GLU A 53 10.60 3.36 6.13
CA GLU A 53 10.86 4.37 5.10
C GLU A 53 9.59 4.68 4.30
N ILE A 54 8.82 3.65 3.92
CA ILE A 54 7.53 3.82 3.22
C ILE A 54 6.52 4.57 4.09
N LEU A 55 6.48 4.30 5.40
CA LEU A 55 5.60 4.95 6.35
C LEU A 55 6.10 6.35 6.76
N GLY A 56 7.39 6.65 6.55
CA GLY A 56 8.03 7.88 6.98
C GLY A 56 8.26 7.98 8.50
N GLY A 57 8.25 6.85 9.21
CA GLY A 57 8.36 6.74 10.67
C GLY A 57 8.19 5.32 11.21
N ASP A 58 8.39 5.13 12.51
CA ASP A 58 8.27 3.82 13.18
C ASP A 58 6.83 3.44 13.51
N VAL A 59 6.02 4.42 13.91
CA VAL A 59 4.63 4.23 14.33
C VAL A 59 3.78 5.36 13.74
N VAL A 60 2.63 4.99 13.17
CA VAL A 60 1.67 5.93 12.58
C VAL A 60 0.33 5.79 13.30
N PHE A 61 -0.19 6.92 13.78
CA PHE A 61 -1.54 7.02 14.33
C PHE A 61 -2.39 7.85 13.38
N SER A 62 -3.56 7.33 13.01
CA SER A 62 -4.51 7.97 12.10
C SER A 62 -5.87 8.12 12.76
N LEU A 63 -6.49 9.28 12.62
CA LEU A 63 -7.90 9.52 12.97
C LEU A 63 -8.65 9.91 11.70
N ASP A 64 -9.70 9.16 11.38
CA ASP A 64 -10.53 9.44 10.20
C ASP A 64 -11.45 10.65 10.43
N GLN A 65 -11.91 10.85 11.67
CA GLN A 65 -12.89 11.88 12.03
C GLN A 65 -12.40 12.70 13.22
N GLY A 66 -11.48 13.63 12.96
CA GLY A 66 -11.09 14.63 13.95
C GLY A 66 -9.60 14.94 13.97
N ARG A 67 -9.18 15.57 15.06
CA ARG A 67 -7.78 15.91 15.35
C ARG A 67 -7.43 15.35 16.71
N PHE A 68 -6.19 14.95 16.90
CA PHE A 68 -5.68 14.59 18.22
C PHE A 68 -5.93 15.73 19.21
N SER A 69 -6.26 15.41 20.46
CA SER A 69 -6.37 16.43 21.51
C SER A 69 -5.00 17.02 21.84
N PRO A 70 -4.92 18.21 22.46
CA PRO A 70 -3.65 18.77 22.94
C PRO A 70 -2.89 17.80 23.85
N ASP A 71 -3.59 17.11 24.76
CA ASP A 71 -2.99 16.17 25.70
C ASP A 71 -2.40 14.95 24.98
N GLN A 72 -3.09 14.44 23.95
CA GLN A 72 -2.58 13.35 23.12
C GLN A 72 -1.32 13.78 22.36
N ARG A 73 -1.31 15.00 21.80
CA ARG A 73 -0.12 15.53 21.12
C ARG A 73 1.07 15.67 22.08
N ALA A 74 0.83 16.15 23.30
CA ALA A 74 1.85 16.25 24.33
C ALA A 74 2.39 14.87 24.73
N ALA A 75 1.52 13.87 24.87
CA ALA A 75 1.92 12.49 25.15
C ALA A 75 2.79 11.91 24.03
N PHE A 76 2.44 12.14 22.75
CA PHE A 76 3.26 11.68 21.63
C PHE A 76 4.63 12.37 21.59
N ALA A 77 4.67 13.69 21.82
CA ALA A 77 5.92 14.44 21.87
C ALA A 77 6.86 13.95 23.00
N ALA A 78 6.31 13.42 24.09
CA ALA A 78 7.11 12.81 25.17
C ALA A 78 7.73 11.45 24.79
N LEU A 79 7.19 10.76 23.78
CA LEU A 79 7.70 9.47 23.31
C LEU A 79 8.83 9.62 22.28
N GLY A 80 8.96 10.78 21.63
CA GLY A 80 10.04 11.06 20.67
C GLY A 80 9.66 12.10 19.61
N PRO A 81 10.43 12.18 18.51
CA PRO A 81 10.12 13.04 17.37
C PRO A 81 8.77 12.67 16.75
N VAL A 82 7.90 13.66 16.52
CA VAL A 82 6.58 13.47 15.93
C VAL A 82 6.44 14.41 14.74
N ALA A 83 5.94 13.89 13.62
CA ALA A 83 5.49 14.67 12.49
C ALA A 83 3.99 14.50 12.32
N TYR A 84 3.29 15.60 12.04
CA TYR A 84 1.85 15.58 11.80
C TYR A 84 1.56 15.68 10.32
N SER A 85 0.52 14.98 9.89
CA SER A 85 -0.06 15.15 8.56
C SER A 85 -1.57 15.17 8.64
N VAL A 86 -2.18 15.91 7.72
CA VAL A 86 -3.62 15.98 7.53
C VAL A 86 -3.92 15.59 6.09
N ARG A 87 -4.93 14.74 5.89
CA ARG A 87 -5.38 14.34 4.56
C ARG A 87 -6.80 14.85 4.35
N ALA A 88 -7.06 15.39 3.18
CA ALA A 88 -8.38 15.82 2.75
C ALA A 88 -8.62 15.40 1.30
N ASN A 89 -9.79 14.86 1.01
CA ASN A 89 -10.23 14.55 -0.34
C ASN A 89 -11.19 15.65 -0.82
N GLY A 90 -11.03 16.10 -2.06
CA GLY A 90 -11.89 17.13 -2.63
C GLY A 90 -11.98 17.04 -4.14
N MET A 91 -12.96 17.72 -4.73
CA MET A 91 -13.05 17.88 -6.18
C MET A 91 -12.30 19.14 -6.59
N ALA A 92 -11.24 18.99 -7.37
CA ALA A 92 -10.60 20.12 -8.04
C ALA A 92 -11.26 20.33 -9.41
N GLU A 93 -11.47 21.60 -9.77
CA GLU A 93 -11.97 21.99 -11.08
C GLU A 93 -10.89 22.81 -11.80
N THR A 94 -10.61 22.50 -13.05
CA THR A 94 -9.72 23.31 -13.89
C THR A 94 -10.47 24.51 -14.45
N GLY A 95 -9.77 25.56 -14.88
CA GLY A 95 -10.41 26.71 -15.56
C GLY A 95 -11.20 26.36 -16.82
N ALA A 96 -11.02 25.16 -17.37
CA ALA A 96 -11.79 24.62 -18.51
C ALA A 96 -13.02 23.80 -18.08
N GLY A 97 -13.39 23.80 -16.80
CA GLY A 97 -14.56 23.10 -16.25
C GLY A 97 -14.36 21.60 -16.02
N GLN A 98 -13.13 21.08 -16.14
CA GLN A 98 -12.87 19.67 -15.87
C GLN A 98 -12.75 19.42 -14.38
N ARG A 99 -13.61 18.56 -13.84
CA ARG A 99 -13.61 18.18 -12.42
C ARG A 99 -12.91 16.85 -12.21
N ARG A 100 -12.02 16.80 -11.23
CA ARG A 100 -11.34 15.57 -10.84
C ARG A 100 -11.20 15.49 -9.33
N LEU A 101 -11.38 14.29 -8.79
CA LEU A 101 -11.10 14.01 -7.39
C LEU A 101 -9.60 14.13 -7.14
N VAL A 102 -9.22 14.89 -6.12
CA VAL A 102 -7.85 15.08 -5.66
C VAL A 102 -7.74 14.69 -4.18
N ASP A 103 -6.67 13.99 -3.84
CA ASP A 103 -6.23 13.77 -2.46
C ASP A 103 -5.18 14.83 -2.16
N MET A 104 -5.43 15.62 -1.11
CA MET A 104 -4.54 16.67 -0.65
C MET A 104 -3.99 16.25 0.71
N ARG A 105 -2.67 16.32 0.86
CA ARG A 105 -2.00 16.07 2.13
C ARG A 105 -1.26 17.32 2.58
N GLY A 106 -1.65 17.86 3.73
CA GLY A 106 -0.86 18.82 4.48
C GLY A 106 0.09 18.08 5.40
N VAL A 107 1.34 18.50 5.45
CA VAL A 107 2.36 17.92 6.33
C VAL A 107 3.06 19.03 7.12
N ASP A 108 3.51 18.68 8.31
CA ASP A 108 4.32 19.56 9.15
C ASP A 108 5.80 19.58 8.67
N ALA A 109 6.57 20.56 9.13
CA ALA A 109 7.98 20.74 8.77
C ALA A 109 8.88 19.57 9.20
N ALA A 110 8.47 18.80 10.21
CA ALA A 110 9.19 17.61 10.67
C ALA A 110 8.98 16.38 9.74
N TYR A 111 8.11 16.46 8.73
CA TYR A 111 7.85 15.38 7.80
C TYR A 111 8.86 15.38 6.62
N PRO A 112 9.37 14.21 6.20
CA PRO A 112 9.25 12.89 6.83
C PRO A 112 10.25 12.71 7.99
N LEU A 113 9.92 11.88 8.99
CA LEU A 113 10.87 11.57 10.09
C LEU A 113 11.96 10.59 9.66
N VAL A 114 11.64 9.73 8.68
CA VAL A 114 12.55 8.73 8.12
C VAL A 114 12.39 8.73 6.60
N GLY A 115 13.51 8.69 5.87
CA GLY A 115 13.54 8.77 4.41
C GLY A 115 13.55 10.21 3.88
N SER A 116 13.32 10.36 2.58
CA SER A 116 13.24 11.66 1.90
C SER A 116 12.06 11.69 0.94
N VAL A 117 11.53 12.89 0.69
CA VAL A 117 10.52 13.11 -0.34
C VAL A 117 11.22 13.61 -1.59
N GLU A 118 11.13 12.84 -2.67
CA GLU A 118 11.58 13.28 -3.99
C GLU A 118 10.50 14.12 -4.66
N LEU A 119 10.91 15.27 -5.19
CA LEU A 119 10.03 16.22 -5.85
C LEU A 119 10.57 16.56 -7.24
N SER A 120 9.66 16.66 -8.19
CA SER A 120 9.96 17.17 -9.53
C SER A 120 9.55 18.64 -9.59
N GLY A 121 10.53 19.54 -9.78
CA GLY A 121 10.29 20.99 -9.96
C GLY A 121 10.50 21.86 -8.73
N ALA A 122 10.88 21.29 -7.58
CA ALA A 122 11.34 22.03 -6.40
C ALA A 122 12.53 21.30 -5.76
N PRO A 123 13.49 22.02 -5.16
CA PRO A 123 14.68 21.40 -4.56
C PRO A 123 14.36 20.61 -3.29
N ASP A 124 13.35 21.03 -2.52
CA ASP A 124 12.91 20.35 -1.31
C ASP A 124 11.42 20.62 -1.00
N LEU A 125 10.88 19.86 -0.04
CA LEU A 125 9.48 19.93 0.38
C LEU A 125 9.13 21.26 1.06
N ALA A 126 10.07 21.83 1.81
CA ALA A 126 9.87 23.11 2.50
C ALA A 126 9.69 24.26 1.50
N THR A 127 10.44 24.24 0.40
CA THR A 127 10.36 25.19 -0.70
C THR A 127 9.08 24.97 -1.50
N ALA A 128 8.72 23.71 -1.77
CA ALA A 128 7.51 23.37 -2.51
C ALA A 128 6.21 23.76 -1.78
N LEU A 129 6.20 23.66 -0.44
CA LEU A 129 5.05 23.99 0.40
C LEU A 129 5.07 25.43 0.93
N ARG A 130 6.05 26.24 0.54
CA ARG A 130 6.18 27.61 1.02
C ARG A 130 4.93 28.40 0.65
N VAL A 131 4.35 29.10 1.63
CA VAL A 131 3.25 30.02 1.39
C VAL A 131 3.82 31.29 0.79
N ASP A 132 3.45 31.61 -0.44
CA ASP A 132 3.81 32.86 -1.10
C ASP A 132 2.54 33.64 -1.42
N SER A 133 2.53 34.92 -1.05
CA SER A 133 1.40 35.82 -1.35
C SER A 133 0.03 35.34 -0.84
N GLY A 134 0.00 34.58 0.27
CA GLY A 134 -1.22 34.01 0.86
C GLY A 134 -1.70 32.71 0.19
N VAL A 135 -1.00 32.22 -0.83
CA VAL A 135 -1.27 30.93 -1.49
C VAL A 135 -0.26 29.91 -0.98
N ALA A 136 -0.76 28.80 -0.44
CA ALA A 136 0.11 27.69 -0.06
C ALA A 136 0.71 27.04 -1.31
N GLY A 137 2.03 26.88 -1.33
CA GLY A 137 2.71 26.09 -2.34
C GLY A 137 2.23 24.64 -2.34
N ALA A 138 2.25 23.99 -3.49
CA ALA A 138 1.82 22.61 -3.66
C ALA A 138 2.83 21.83 -4.49
N GLY A 139 3.19 20.64 -4.02
CA GLY A 139 3.93 19.65 -4.79
C GLY A 139 2.98 18.57 -5.31
N PHE A 140 3.11 18.20 -6.58
CA PHE A 140 2.41 17.03 -7.11
C PHE A 140 3.29 15.79 -6.93
N GLY A 141 2.93 14.95 -5.96
CA GLY A 141 3.53 13.63 -5.83
C GLY A 141 2.79 12.61 -6.69
N HIS A 142 3.50 11.57 -7.17
CA HIS A 142 2.81 10.38 -7.65
C HIS A 142 2.19 9.68 -6.44
N ALA A 143 0.90 9.89 -6.22
CA ALA A 143 0.20 9.22 -5.14
C ALA A 143 0.19 7.71 -5.37
N ILE A 144 0.86 6.95 -4.51
CA ILE A 144 0.56 5.53 -4.27
C ILE A 144 -0.59 5.54 -3.26
N GLY A 145 -1.80 5.84 -3.73
CA GLY A 145 -3.02 5.77 -2.94
C GLY A 145 -3.63 4.37 -2.98
N PRO A 146 -4.11 3.82 -1.84
CA PRO A 146 -4.92 2.61 -1.88
C PRO A 146 -6.31 2.92 -2.47
N HIS A 147 -6.71 2.07 -3.40
CA HIS A 147 -8.07 1.80 -3.87
C HIS A 147 -8.92 2.99 -4.38
N ARG A 148 -9.13 2.98 -5.70
CA ARG A 148 -10.40 3.39 -6.31
C ARG A 148 -11.56 2.72 -5.55
N ILE A 149 -12.37 3.51 -4.85
CA ILE A 149 -13.78 3.18 -4.63
C ILE A 149 -14.50 3.68 -5.86
N GLY A 150 -14.85 2.74 -6.74
CA GLY A 150 -15.78 3.02 -7.83
C GLY A 150 -17.18 3.14 -7.24
N ASP A 151 -17.71 4.36 -7.20
CA ASP A 151 -19.14 4.55 -7.13
C ASP A 151 -19.69 4.39 -8.56
N GLY A 152 -20.28 3.22 -8.82
CA GLY A 152 -21.21 3.06 -9.91
C GLY A 152 -22.49 3.85 -9.63
N PRO A 153 -23.17 4.40 -10.65
CA PRO A 153 -24.43 5.09 -10.44
C PRO A 153 -25.50 4.09 -9.98
N GLN A 154 -25.94 4.20 -8.73
CA GLN A 154 -27.21 3.65 -8.29
C GLN A 154 -28.26 4.77 -8.34
N GLY A 155 -29.40 4.47 -8.94
CA GLY A 155 -30.60 5.30 -8.87
C GLY A 155 -31.26 5.57 -10.21
N GLY A 156 -31.71 4.51 -10.88
CA GLY A 156 -32.94 4.61 -11.67
C GLY A 156 -34.10 4.20 -10.77
N GLU A 157 -35.07 5.10 -10.63
CA GLU A 157 -36.53 4.88 -10.63
C GLU A 157 -37.21 6.25 -10.75
#